data_AF-A0A285I0C5-F1
#
_entry.id   AF-A0A285I0C5-F1
#
_cell.length_a   1.000
_cell.length_b   1.000
_cell.length_c   1.000
_cell.angle_alpha   90.00
_cell.angle_beta   90.00
_cell.angle_gamma   90.00
#
_symmetry.space_group_name_H-M   'P 1'
#
loop_
_entity.id
_entity.type
_entity.pdbx_description
1 polymer ?
#
loop_
_entity_poly.entity_id
_entity_poly.type
_entity_poly.pdbx_seq_one_letter_code
_entity_poly.pdbx_strand_id
1 'polypeptide(L)'
;MIKNTELTLYLASQEAARCLLCYDAPCSKACPSNLDPARNLRSLRFSNLAGAKGRLQEANSLGKNCSSSCNNNKYCEKACIRGKLDSPIKIQTLQQFILTTGLTELKVGVG
;
A
#
# COMPACT_ATOMS: atom_id res chain seq x y z
N MET A 1 0.50 -7.77 23.39
CA MET A 1 -0.17 -6.73 22.58
C MET A 1 -0.17 -7.17 21.12
N ILE A 2 -1.18 -7.94 20.70
CA ILE A 2 -1.37 -8.32 19.29
C ILE A 2 -2.73 -7.77 18.88
N LYS A 3 -2.74 -6.64 18.16
CA LYS A 3 -3.91 -6.24 17.38
C LYS A 3 -3.70 -6.76 15.96
N ASN A 4 -3.90 -8.07 15.77
CA ASN A 4 -4.15 -8.62 14.44
C ASN A 4 -5.58 -8.25 14.06
N THR A 5 -5.78 -6.99 13.71
CA THR A 5 -7.00 -6.59 13.02
C THR A 5 -6.75 -6.92 11.56
N GLU A 6 -7.26 -8.07 11.14
CA GLU A 6 -7.30 -8.43 9.72
C GLU A 6 -8.07 -7.33 8.98
N LEU A 7 -7.37 -6.59 8.13
CA LEU A 7 -7.97 -5.47 7.41
C LEU A 7 -8.92 -6.07 6.36
N THR A 8 -10.20 -5.71 6.40
CA THR A 8 -11.15 -6.13 5.37
C THR A 8 -10.93 -5.33 4.08
N LEU A 9 -11.36 -5.87 2.93
CA LEU A 9 -11.32 -5.15 1.66
C LEU A 9 -12.00 -3.78 1.73
N TYR A 10 -13.10 -3.69 2.46
CA TYR A 10 -13.81 -2.44 2.70
C TYR A 10 -12.92 -1.40 3.40
N LEU A 11 -12.32 -1.76 4.54
CA LEU A 11 -11.45 -0.85 5.30
C LEU A 11 -10.18 -0.50 4.51
N ALA A 12 -9.60 -1.46 3.79
CA ALA A 12 -8.46 -1.23 2.90
C ALA A 12 -8.81 -0.23 1.79
N SER A 13 -9.99 -0.35 1.19
CA SER A 13 -10.47 0.56 0.14
C SER A 13 -10.71 1.96 0.67
N GLN A 14 -11.30 2.09 1.87
CA GLN A 14 -11.47 3.38 2.53
C GLN A 14 -10.14 4.09 2.80
N GLU A 15 -9.16 3.36 3.34
CA GLU A 15 -7.84 3.91 3.60
C GLU A 15 -7.11 4.28 2.30
N ALA A 16 -7.20 3.44 1.26
CA ALA A 16 -6.64 3.73 -0.05
C ALA A 16 -7.30 4.95 -0.73
N ALA A 17 -8.60 5.16 -0.52
CA ALA A 17 -9.34 6.31 -1.04
C ALA A 17 -8.87 7.66 -0.45
N ARG A 18 -8.26 7.66 0.75
CA ARG A 18 -7.64 8.86 1.35
C ARG A 18 -6.38 9.32 0.61
N CYS A 19 -5.74 8.46 -0.19
CA CYS A 19 -4.53 8.80 -0.94
C CYS A 19 -4.78 9.99 -1.87
N LEU A 20 -3.87 10.97 -1.93
CA LEU A 20 -4.07 12.17 -2.76
C LEU A 20 -3.67 11.99 -4.24
N LEU A 21 -3.24 10.79 -4.63
CA LEU A 21 -2.77 10.48 -6.00
C LEU A 21 -1.70 11.48 -6.50
N CYS A 22 -0.78 11.86 -5.63
CA CYS A 22 0.29 12.82 -5.91
C CYS A 22 0.98 12.52 -7.24
N TYR A 23 1.09 13.53 -8.11
CA TYR A 23 1.88 13.43 -9.35
C TYR A 23 3.36 13.18 -9.02
N ASP A 24 3.93 14.07 -8.20
CA ASP A 24 5.30 13.98 -7.72
C ASP A 24 5.36 13.30 -6.35
N ALA A 25 5.09 11.99 -6.32
CA ALA A 25 4.79 11.27 -5.08
C ALA A 25 5.98 11.23 -4.09
N PRO A 26 5.90 11.92 -2.93
CA PRO A 26 7.01 11.95 -1.97
C PRO A 26 7.21 10.59 -1.29
N CYS A 27 6.15 9.79 -1.14
CA CYS A 27 6.24 8.43 -0.59
C CYS A 27 7.08 7.49 -1.48
N SER A 28 7.05 7.66 -2.80
CA SER A 28 7.88 6.88 -3.73
C SER A 28 9.33 7.35 -3.73
N LYS A 29 9.56 8.67 -3.72
CA LYS A 29 10.92 9.24 -3.60
C LYS A 29 11.64 8.86 -2.31
N ALA A 30 10.90 8.73 -1.21
CA ALA A 30 11.46 8.40 0.09
C ALA A 30 11.75 6.90 0.28
N CYS A 31 11.42 6.03 -0.69
CA CYS A 31 11.63 4.61 -0.56
C CYS A 31 13.08 4.21 -0.86
N PRO A 32 13.85 3.67 0.10
CA PRO A 32 15.25 3.33 -0.10
C PRO A 32 15.46 2.15 -1.07
N SER A 33 14.45 1.30 -1.24
CA SER A 33 14.50 0.14 -2.15
C SER A 33 14.05 0.49 -3.58
N ASN A 34 13.84 1.78 -3.88
CA ASN A 34 13.36 2.29 -5.16
C ASN A 34 12.07 1.58 -5.62
N LEU A 35 11.14 1.39 -4.67
CA LEU A 35 9.80 0.92 -4.96
C LEU A 35 8.86 2.10 -5.18
N ASP A 36 7.72 1.81 -5.77
CA ASP A 36 6.65 2.79 -6.02
C ASP A 36 5.41 2.50 -5.17
N PRO A 37 5.41 2.88 -3.87
CA PRO A 37 4.22 2.91 -3.03
C PRO A 37 3.04 3.59 -3.69
N ALA A 38 3.23 4.73 -4.35
CA ALA A 38 2.13 5.48 -4.97
C ALA A 38 1.41 4.63 -6.04
N ARG A 39 2.16 3.89 -6.86
CA ARG A 39 1.57 2.96 -7.85
C ARG A 39 0.79 1.82 -7.20
N ASN A 40 1.29 1.25 -6.11
CA ASN A 40 0.57 0.20 -5.38
C ASN A 40 -0.73 0.69 -4.74
N LEU A 41 -0.68 1.86 -4.09
CA LEU A 41 -1.89 2.49 -3.54
C LEU A 41 -2.89 2.86 -4.64
N ARG A 42 -2.41 3.37 -5.79
CA ARG A 42 -3.27 3.68 -6.95
C ARG A 42 -3.98 2.43 -7.45
N SER A 43 -3.27 1.32 -7.58
CA SER A 43 -3.88 0.05 -7.98
C SER A 43 -4.92 -0.42 -6.98
N LEU A 44 -4.64 -0.37 -5.67
CA LEU A 44 -5.65 -0.71 -4.65
C LEU A 44 -6.88 0.21 -4.70
N ARG A 45 -6.67 1.53 -4.86
CA ARG A 45 -7.75 2.52 -4.96
C ARG A 45 -8.68 2.28 -6.15
N PHE A 46 -8.14 1.77 -7.26
CA PHE A 46 -8.89 1.47 -8.48
C PHE A 46 -9.12 -0.04 -8.67
N SER A 47 -9.26 -0.77 -7.56
CA SER A 47 -9.67 -2.19 -7.55
C SER A 47 -8.75 -3.15 -8.34
N ASN A 48 -7.53 -2.75 -8.67
CA ASN A 48 -6.53 -3.59 -9.31
C ASN A 48 -5.63 -4.26 -8.25
N LEU A 49 -6.21 -5.12 -7.42
CA LEU A 49 -5.45 -5.79 -6.35
C LEU A 49 -4.42 -6.76 -6.93
N ALA A 50 -4.75 -7.48 -8.01
CA ALA A 50 -3.84 -8.42 -8.65
C ALA A 50 -2.56 -7.72 -9.13
N GLY A 51 -2.69 -6.57 -9.81
CA GLY A 51 -1.54 -5.79 -10.25
C GLY A 51 -0.74 -5.18 -9.09
N ALA A 52 -1.40 -4.78 -8.00
CA ALA A 52 -0.71 -4.34 -6.79
C ALA A 52 0.09 -5.47 -6.13
N LYS A 53 -0.53 -6.65 -6.02
CA LYS A 53 0.08 -7.85 -5.40
C LYS A 53 1.28 -8.34 -6.19
N GLY A 54 1.15 -8.45 -7.52
CA GLY A 54 2.25 -8.87 -8.39
C GLY A 54 3.51 -8.02 -8.22
N ARG A 55 3.38 -6.69 -8.17
CA ARG A 55 4.52 -5.79 -7.98
C ARG A 55 5.16 -5.90 -6.59
N LEU A 56 4.36 -6.09 -5.54
CA LEU A 56 4.90 -6.29 -4.19
C LEU A 56 5.61 -7.64 -4.06
N GLN A 57 5.07 -8.69 -4.68
CA GLN A 57 5.70 -10.00 -4.72
C GLN A 57 7.02 -9.97 -5.48
N GLU A 58 7.04 -9.38 -6.68
CA GLU A 58 8.26 -9.16 -7.47
C GLU A 58 9.31 -8.43 -6.64
N ALA A 59 8.91 -7.36 -5.95
CA ALA A 59 9.81 -6.61 -5.09
C ALA A 59 10.39 -7.45 -3.94
N ASN A 60 9.53 -8.19 -3.24
CA ASN A 60 9.95 -9.06 -2.13
C ASN A 60 10.87 -10.19 -2.63
N SER A 61 10.62 -10.77 -3.80
CA SER A 61 11.50 -11.76 -4.44
C SER A 61 12.89 -11.21 -4.76
N LEU A 62 13.00 -9.89 -4.98
CA LEU A 62 14.26 -9.17 -5.13
C LEU A 62 14.87 -8.72 -3.79
N GLY A 63 14.37 -9.24 -2.66
CA GLY A 63 14.83 -8.89 -1.30
C GLY A 63 14.34 -7.53 -0.79
N LYS A 64 13.46 -6.84 -1.53
CA LYS A 64 12.90 -5.54 -1.13
C LYS A 64 11.70 -5.78 -0.21
N ASN A 65 11.96 -6.07 1.07
CA ASN A 65 10.92 -6.44 2.03
C ASN A 65 9.95 -5.29 2.34
N CYS A 66 8.85 -5.18 1.60
CA CYS A 66 7.88 -4.11 1.72
C CYS A 66 6.54 -4.59 2.29
N SER A 67 6.55 -4.88 3.59
CA SER A 67 5.37 -4.86 4.46
C SER A 67 5.79 -5.12 5.91
N SER A 68 6.28 -6.32 6.24
CA SER A 68 6.50 -6.73 7.63
C SER A 68 7.79 -6.17 8.24
N SER A 69 8.91 -6.19 7.51
CA SER A 69 10.21 -5.72 8.01
C SER A 69 10.58 -4.31 7.54
N CYS A 70 9.72 -3.65 6.77
CA CYS A 70 9.94 -2.27 6.35
C CYS A 70 9.74 -1.29 7.51
N ASN A 71 10.67 -0.36 7.71
CA ASN A 71 10.50 0.75 8.66
C ASN A 71 9.79 1.95 8.01
N ASN A 72 8.53 1.74 7.62
CA ASN A 72 7.66 2.72 6.98
C ASN A 72 7.61 4.10 7.69
N ASN A 73 7.67 4.12 9.03
CA ASN A 73 7.64 5.35 9.83
C ASN A 73 8.88 6.24 9.63
N LYS A 74 9.91 5.73 8.94
CA LYS A 74 11.09 6.50 8.52
C LYS A 74 11.08 6.89 7.05
N TYR A 75 10.27 6.23 6.22
CA TYR A 75 10.33 6.33 4.75
C TYR A 75 9.00 6.80 4.14
N CYS A 76 8.30 5.91 3.44
CA CYS A 76 7.14 6.24 2.60
C CYS A 76 5.98 6.85 3.39
N GLU A 77 5.68 6.37 4.59
CA GLU A 77 4.58 6.93 5.41
C GLU A 77 4.96 8.29 5.99
N LYS A 78 6.20 8.43 6.49
CA LYS A 78 6.71 9.71 6.99
C LYS A 78 6.72 10.79 5.91
N ALA A 79 7.03 10.42 4.68
CA ALA A 79 7.06 11.34 3.55
C ALA A 79 5.67 11.65 2.96
N CYS A 80 4.61 10.96 3.40
CA CYS A 80 3.27 11.13 2.84
C CYS A 80 2.74 12.56 3.10
N ILE A 81 2.49 13.32 2.03
CA ILE A 81 2.04 14.73 2.14
C ILE A 81 0.68 14.88 2.84
N ARG A 82 -0.16 13.84 2.82
CA ARG A 82 -1.43 13.79 3.55
C ARG A 82 -1.23 13.96 5.07
N GLY A 83 -0.08 13.56 5.59
CA GLY A 83 0.28 13.77 7.00
C GLY A 83 0.40 15.25 7.39
N LYS A 84 0.46 16.19 6.42
CA LYS A 84 0.36 17.63 6.68
C LYS A 84 -1.09 18.14 6.76
N LEU A 85 -2.06 17.33 6.36
CA LEU A 85 -3.48 17.68 6.39
C LEU A 85 -4.17 17.05 7.60
N ASP A 86 -3.99 15.74 7.79
CA ASP A 86 -4.55 15.00 8.92
C ASP A 86 -3.60 13.88 9.40
N SER A 87 -3.55 12.76 8.70
CA SER A 87 -2.70 11.63 9.01
C SER A 87 -2.15 11.03 7.73
N PRO A 88 -0.89 10.54 7.73
CA PRO A 88 -0.33 9.85 6.59
C PRO A 88 -1.18 8.62 6.24
N ILE A 89 -1.12 8.21 4.98
CA ILE A 89 -1.73 6.94 4.58
C ILE A 89 -0.99 5.80 5.26
N LYS A 90 -1.72 4.80 5.75
CA LYS A 90 -1.16 3.58 6.34
C LYS A 90 -0.59 2.63 5.27
N ILE A 91 0.44 3.09 4.55
CA ILE A 91 1.04 2.41 3.40
C ILE A 91 1.45 0.97 3.73
N GLN A 92 2.13 0.73 4.85
CA GLN A 92 2.56 -0.60 5.25
C GLN A 92 1.39 -1.53 5.52
N THR A 93 0.36 -1.02 6.20
CA THR A 93 -0.87 -1.77 6.48
C THR A 93 -1.58 -2.16 5.18
N LEU A 94 -1.65 -1.24 4.21
CA LEU A 94 -2.19 -1.53 2.88
C LEU A 94 -1.34 -2.53 2.10
N GLN A 95 0.00 -2.41 2.13
CA GLN A 95 0.91 -3.35 1.49
C GLN A 95 0.81 -4.76 2.08
N GLN A 96 0.71 -4.86 3.41
CA GLN A 96 0.49 -6.13 4.11
C GLN A 96 -0.85 -6.74 3.69
N PHE A 97 -1.93 -5.95 3.68
CA PHE A 97 -3.25 -6.38 3.22
C PHE A 97 -3.19 -6.92 1.78
N ILE A 98 -2.54 -6.21 0.85
CA ILE A 98 -2.39 -6.63 -0.54
C ILE A 98 -1.68 -7.99 -0.64
N LEU A 99 -0.62 -8.20 0.16
CA LEU A 99 0.15 -9.44 0.15
C LEU A 99 -0.62 -10.64 0.73
N THR A 100 -1.37 -10.43 1.82
CA THR A 100 -2.07 -11.51 2.52
C THR A 100 -3.44 -11.84 1.93
N THR A 101 -4.10 -10.88 1.28
CA THR A 101 -5.44 -11.10 0.71
C THR A 101 -5.43 -12.13 -0.41
N GLY A 102 -6.38 -13.07 -0.37
CA GLY A 102 -6.61 -14.05 -1.43
C GLY A 102 -7.24 -13.39 -2.67
N LEU A 103 -6.70 -13.69 -3.86
CA LEU A 103 -7.24 -13.14 -5.12
C LEU A 103 -8.54 -13.84 -5.58
N THR A 104 -8.90 -14.95 -4.95
CA THR A 104 -10.10 -15.76 -5.25
C THR A 104 -11.41 -15.07 -4.89
N GLU A 105 -11.39 -14.08 -3.99
CA GLU A 105 -12.59 -13.36 -3.52
C GLU A 105 -12.90 -12.08 -4.32
N LEU A 106 -12.09 -11.75 -5.33
CA LEU A 106 -12.09 -10.43 -5.98
C LEU A 106 -12.65 -10.42 -7.41
N LYS A 107 -13.48 -11.40 -7.78
CA LYS A 107 -14.31 -11.33 -9.01
C LYS A 107 -15.42 -10.27 -8.92
N VAL A 108 -15.21 -9.17 -8.19
CA VAL A 108 -16.14 -8.05 -8.08
C VAL A 108 -15.59 -6.90 -8.93
N GLY A 109 -16.10 -6.81 -10.16
CA GLY A 109 -16.18 -5.56 -10.91
C GLY A 109 -14.89 -5.05 -11.53
N VAL A 110 -14.47 -5.64 -12.65
CA VAL A 110 -13.83 -4.90 -13.73
C VAL A 110 -14.87 -4.79 -14.84
N GLY A 111 -15.64 -3.70 -14.79
CA GLY A 111 -16.50 -3.25 -15.88
C GLY A 111 -15.88 -2.02 -16.51
#